data_AF-A0A3D3QII2-F1
#
_entry.id   AF-A0A3D3QII2-F1
#
_cell.length_a   1.000
_cell.length_b   1.000
_cell.length_c   1.000
_cell.angle_alpha   90.00
_cell.angle_beta   90.00
_cell.angle_gamma   90.00
#
_symmetry.space_group_name_H-M   'P 1'
#
loop_
_entity.id
_entity.type
_entity.pdbx_description
1 polymer ?
#
loop_
_entity_poly.entity_id
_entity_poly.type
_entity_poly.pdbx_seq_one_letter_code
_entity_poly.pdbx_strand_id
1 'polypeptide(L)'
;HDTESAGARGATHDAQCLVYQGPDERYHDRQICVGSNESEINIADVTDKSNPITVARMGYPNVAYAHQGWFDEEQRYFYMNDETDELSGSVEGTRTLVWDLTELDDPILANEYIGPVMASDHNLYVVGDRMYQSNYGSGLRVLDISDRANPHEVAFFDSAPYNNNDPGHSSGESGAWSNYPFFEDGLVIFTSVREGLFIMKVSPPPVS
;
A
#
# COMPACT_ATOMS: atom_id res chain seq x y z
N HIS A 1 -7.36 22.09 2.92
CA HIS A 1 -8.10 21.57 4.07
C HIS A 1 -9.54 21.44 3.64
N ASP A 2 -9.96 20.22 3.40
CA ASP A 2 -11.33 19.89 3.03
C ASP A 2 -12.24 20.23 4.21
N THR A 3 -13.18 21.17 4.03
CA THR A 3 -14.06 21.68 5.10
C THR A 3 -15.54 21.38 4.86
N GLU A 4 -15.89 20.49 3.94
CA GLU A 4 -17.29 20.08 3.76
C GLU A 4 -17.59 18.75 4.50
N SER A 5 -18.25 18.91 5.65
CA SER A 5 -18.76 17.85 6.55
C SER A 5 -17.72 16.92 7.19
N ALA A 6 -17.07 17.46 8.22
CA ALA A 6 -16.32 16.72 9.24
C ALA A 6 -17.23 15.83 10.12
N GLY A 7 -17.94 14.88 9.52
CA GLY A 7 -18.81 13.98 10.26
C GLY A 7 -19.09 12.70 9.49
N ALA A 8 -18.20 11.72 9.68
CA ALA A 8 -18.41 10.25 9.56
C ALA A 8 -17.47 9.47 8.61
N ARG A 9 -16.50 10.07 7.89
CA ARG A 9 -15.76 9.35 6.82
C ARG A 9 -14.23 9.43 6.84
N GLY A 10 -13.65 9.64 8.02
CA GLY A 10 -12.19 9.61 8.25
C GLY A 10 -11.41 10.78 7.66
N ALA A 11 -10.22 11.04 8.21
CA ALA A 11 -9.23 11.93 7.59
C ALA A 11 -8.41 11.16 6.55
N THR A 12 -7.78 11.84 5.59
CA THR A 12 -6.75 11.19 4.76
C THR A 12 -5.53 10.89 5.62
N HIS A 13 -5.21 9.61 5.77
CA HIS A 13 -4.02 9.17 6.50
C HIS A 13 -2.77 9.34 5.64
N ASP A 14 -2.78 8.76 4.44
CA ASP A 14 -1.74 8.91 3.42
C ASP A 14 -2.39 9.16 2.04
N ALA A 15 -1.62 9.76 1.12
CA ALA A 15 -2.06 9.95 -0.25
C ALA A 15 -0.88 9.91 -1.22
N GLN A 16 -1.07 9.21 -2.33
CA GLN A 16 -0.17 9.30 -3.47
C GLN A 16 -0.74 10.27 -4.50
N CYS A 17 0.02 11.33 -4.80
CA CYS A 17 -0.33 12.32 -5.82
C CYS A 17 0.68 12.27 -6.98
N LEU A 18 0.17 12.22 -8.22
CA LEU A 18 0.99 12.14 -9.43
C LEU A 18 0.36 12.89 -10.61
N VAL A 19 1.13 13.10 -11.67
CA VAL A 19 0.56 13.46 -12.98
C VAL A 19 0.10 12.17 -13.62
N TYR A 20 -1.21 12.04 -13.80
CA TYR A 20 -1.84 10.82 -14.27
C TYR A 20 -1.54 10.57 -15.75
N GLN A 21 -1.08 9.37 -16.06
CA GLN A 21 -0.73 8.84 -17.38
C GLN A 21 -1.34 7.44 -17.57
N GLY A 22 -2.27 7.06 -16.70
CA GLY A 22 -2.91 5.74 -16.71
C GLY A 22 -4.02 5.64 -17.77
N PRO A 23 -4.75 4.51 -17.75
CA PRO A 23 -5.71 4.14 -18.80
C PRO A 23 -6.97 5.03 -18.91
N ASP A 24 -7.33 5.78 -17.87
CA ASP A 24 -8.49 6.68 -17.94
C ASP A 24 -8.15 8.00 -18.65
N GLU A 25 -8.28 7.99 -19.98
CA GLU A 25 -7.98 9.12 -20.86
C GLU A 25 -8.65 10.45 -20.49
N ARG A 26 -9.77 10.43 -19.74
CA ARG A 26 -10.45 11.65 -19.27
C ARG A 26 -9.58 12.45 -18.29
N TYR A 27 -8.70 11.77 -17.57
CA TYR A 27 -7.83 12.33 -16.54
C TYR A 27 -6.35 12.33 -16.93
N HIS A 28 -6.01 11.95 -18.16
CA HIS A 28 -4.63 12.03 -18.64
C HIS A 28 -4.07 13.47 -18.50
N ASP A 29 -2.81 13.57 -18.06
CA ASP A 29 -2.09 14.81 -17.73
C ASP A 29 -2.69 15.65 -16.57
N ARG A 30 -3.71 15.13 -15.87
CA ARG A 30 -4.23 15.75 -14.62
C ARG A 30 -3.33 15.42 -13.45
N GLN A 31 -3.34 16.27 -12.43
CA GLN A 31 -2.75 15.93 -11.13
C GLN A 31 -3.80 15.17 -10.31
N ILE A 32 -3.62 13.86 -10.15
CA ILE A 32 -4.54 13.00 -9.41
C ILE A 32 -3.90 12.60 -8.08
N CYS A 33 -4.68 12.68 -7.01
CA CYS A 33 -4.34 12.13 -5.70
C CYS A 33 -5.26 10.97 -5.35
N VAL A 34 -4.68 9.85 -4.94
CA VAL A 34 -5.39 8.72 -4.33
C VAL A 34 -5.05 8.67 -2.86
N GLY A 35 -6.04 8.92 -2.02
CA GLY A 35 -5.95 8.95 -0.57
C GLY A 35 -6.51 7.68 0.07
N SER A 36 -5.81 7.21 1.10
CA SER A 36 -6.28 6.20 2.03
C SER A 36 -6.94 6.91 3.22
N ASN A 37 -8.27 6.93 3.26
CA ASN A 37 -9.06 7.82 4.12
C ASN A 37 -9.65 7.11 5.35
N GLU A 38 -8.86 6.30 6.05
CA GLU A 38 -9.21 5.46 7.23
C GLU A 38 -10.31 4.41 6.98
N SER A 39 -11.36 4.74 6.22
CA SER A 39 -12.57 3.97 5.99
C SER A 39 -12.88 3.70 4.51
N GLU A 40 -12.15 4.34 3.59
CA GLU A 40 -12.37 4.25 2.14
C GLU A 40 -11.10 4.65 1.36
N ILE A 41 -11.05 4.29 0.07
CA ILE A 41 -10.17 4.92 -0.90
C ILE A 41 -10.86 6.17 -1.47
N ASN A 42 -10.12 7.28 -1.57
CA ASN A 42 -10.59 8.54 -2.14
C ASN A 42 -9.73 8.96 -3.32
N ILE A 43 -10.34 9.29 -4.44
CA ILE A 43 -9.66 9.77 -5.64
C ILE A 43 -10.08 11.20 -5.91
N ALA A 44 -9.11 12.10 -6.10
CA ALA A 44 -9.36 13.51 -6.35
C ALA A 44 -8.49 14.06 -7.50
N ASP A 45 -9.10 14.87 -8.37
CA ASP A 45 -8.39 15.72 -9.32
C ASP A 45 -8.02 17.02 -8.59
N VAL A 46 -6.72 17.21 -8.39
CA VAL A 46 -6.12 18.38 -7.73
C VAL A 46 -5.37 19.29 -8.72
N THR A 47 -5.66 19.18 -10.02
CA THR A 47 -5.05 20.00 -11.07
C THR A 47 -5.22 21.50 -10.78
N ASP A 48 -6.41 21.90 -10.35
CA ASP A 48 -6.64 23.21 -9.73
C ASP A 48 -6.48 23.11 -8.21
N LYS A 49 -5.32 23.54 -7.72
CA LYS A 49 -4.96 23.50 -6.29
C LYS A 49 -5.90 24.32 -5.39
N SER A 50 -6.60 25.30 -5.98
CA SER A 50 -7.56 26.14 -5.25
C SER A 50 -8.96 25.53 -5.21
N ASN A 51 -9.24 24.57 -6.11
CA ASN A 51 -10.52 23.90 -6.22
C ASN A 51 -10.36 22.39 -6.53
N PRO A 52 -9.88 21.58 -5.58
CA PRO A 52 -9.85 20.13 -5.71
C PRO A 52 -11.24 19.54 -5.96
N ILE A 53 -11.32 18.55 -6.85
CA ILE A 53 -12.58 17.87 -7.19
C ILE A 53 -12.45 16.40 -6.80
N THR A 54 -13.36 15.90 -5.96
CA THR A 54 -13.47 14.45 -5.72
C THR A 54 -13.96 13.76 -6.99
N VAL A 55 -13.19 12.79 -7.48
CA VAL A 55 -13.52 11.92 -8.62
C VAL A 55 -14.33 10.72 -8.14
N ALA A 56 -13.82 10.00 -7.14
CA ALA A 56 -14.49 8.84 -6.56
C ALA A 56 -14.18 8.66 -5.08
N ARG A 57 -15.05 7.89 -4.42
CA ARG A 57 -14.89 7.35 -3.08
C ARG A 57 -15.44 5.93 -3.07
N MET A 58 -14.66 4.97 -2.60
CA MET A 58 -15.07 3.57 -2.58
C MET A 58 -14.69 2.91 -1.25
N GLY A 59 -15.67 2.25 -0.63
CA GLY A 59 -15.44 1.42 0.55
C GLY A 59 -15.10 -0.02 0.16
N TYR A 60 -14.60 -0.79 1.11
CA TYR A 60 -14.28 -2.21 0.95
C TYR A 60 -14.63 -3.00 2.22
N PRO A 61 -14.84 -4.33 2.13
CA PRO A 61 -15.21 -5.13 3.29
C PRO A 61 -14.07 -5.23 4.32
N ASN A 62 -14.45 -5.38 5.59
CA ASN A 62 -13.53 -5.55 6.72
C ASN A 62 -12.52 -4.39 6.86
N VAL A 63 -12.93 -3.18 6.52
CA VAL A 63 -12.09 -1.99 6.74
C VAL A 63 -11.87 -1.77 8.24
N ALA A 64 -10.63 -1.48 8.61
CA ALA A 64 -10.29 -1.08 9.98
C ALA A 64 -9.56 0.27 9.98
N TYR A 65 -8.48 0.40 9.20
CA TYR A 65 -7.70 1.62 9.02
C TYR A 65 -7.03 1.65 7.64
N ALA A 66 -7.74 2.12 6.62
CA ALA A 66 -7.17 2.37 5.29
C ALA A 66 -5.94 3.28 5.42
N HIS A 67 -4.75 2.74 5.13
CA HIS A 67 -3.50 3.31 5.64
C HIS A 67 -2.65 3.99 4.57
N GLN A 68 -2.06 3.22 3.66
CA GLN A 68 -1.19 3.73 2.61
C GLN A 68 -1.31 2.87 1.36
N GLY A 69 -1.11 3.47 0.19
CA GLY A 69 -1.07 2.73 -1.05
C GLY A 69 -0.17 3.34 -2.11
N TRP A 70 0.01 2.59 -3.19
CA TRP A 70 0.91 2.93 -4.28
C TRP A 70 0.44 2.35 -5.61
N PHE A 71 0.51 3.16 -6.66
CA PHE A 71 0.26 2.76 -8.04
C PHE A 71 1.34 1.82 -8.59
N ASP A 72 0.95 0.96 -9.52
CA ASP A 72 1.88 0.37 -10.48
C ASP A 72 2.43 1.39 -11.49
N GLU A 73 3.42 0.99 -12.29
CA GLU A 73 4.04 1.90 -13.26
C GLU A 73 3.08 2.33 -14.38
N GLU A 74 2.06 1.52 -14.67
CA GLU A 74 1.01 1.80 -15.64
C GLU A 74 -0.09 2.71 -15.08
N GLN A 75 -0.03 3.04 -13.79
CA GLN A 75 -1.02 3.84 -13.07
C GLN A 75 -2.46 3.34 -13.23
N ARG A 76 -2.61 2.01 -13.35
CA ARG A 76 -3.89 1.32 -13.42
C ARG A 76 -4.21 0.65 -12.10
N TYR A 77 -3.28 -0.15 -11.58
CA TYR A 77 -3.50 -0.86 -10.34
C TYR A 77 -2.99 -0.03 -9.17
N PHE A 78 -3.80 0.09 -8.12
CA PHE A 78 -3.41 0.73 -6.88
C PHE A 78 -3.46 -0.28 -5.74
N TYR A 79 -2.31 -0.51 -5.12
CA TYR A 79 -2.17 -1.44 -4.02
C TYR A 79 -2.29 -0.69 -2.71
N MET A 80 -3.17 -1.13 -1.82
CA MET A 80 -3.46 -0.41 -0.58
C MET A 80 -3.48 -1.36 0.61
N ASN A 81 -2.91 -0.86 1.70
CA ASN A 81 -2.79 -1.51 2.99
C ASN A 81 -3.90 -1.04 3.96
N ASP A 82 -4.25 -1.89 4.93
CA ASP A 82 -5.19 -1.59 6.01
C ASP A 82 -4.56 -2.01 7.35
N GLU A 83 -3.90 -1.06 8.03
CA GLU A 83 -2.90 -1.32 9.08
C GLU A 83 -3.44 -2.11 10.30
N THR A 84 -4.76 -2.11 10.51
CA THR A 84 -5.36 -2.62 11.76
C THR A 84 -6.40 -3.72 11.55
N ASP A 85 -6.55 -4.21 10.32
CA ASP A 85 -7.54 -5.25 10.04
C ASP A 85 -7.14 -6.62 10.63
N GLU A 86 -5.84 -6.93 10.73
CA GLU A 86 -5.35 -8.16 11.35
C GLU A 86 -5.57 -8.14 12.86
N LEU A 87 -5.37 -6.97 13.47
CA LEU A 87 -5.65 -6.71 14.89
C LEU A 87 -7.12 -6.83 15.25
N SER A 88 -7.99 -6.44 14.32
CA SER A 88 -9.44 -6.59 14.48
C SER A 88 -9.88 -8.06 14.38
N GLY A 89 -9.02 -8.96 13.89
CA GLY A 89 -9.33 -10.36 13.64
C GLY A 89 -10.30 -10.56 12.47
N SER A 90 -10.38 -9.59 11.56
CA SER A 90 -11.34 -9.62 10.43
C SER A 90 -10.77 -10.25 9.15
N VAL A 91 -9.48 -10.59 9.16
CA VAL A 91 -8.74 -11.17 8.03
C VAL A 91 -7.89 -12.36 8.47
N GLU A 92 -7.47 -13.19 7.52
CA GLU A 92 -6.75 -14.45 7.76
C GLU A 92 -5.21 -14.33 7.70
N GLY A 93 -4.68 -13.14 7.44
CA GLY A 93 -3.26 -12.82 7.37
C GLY A 93 -3.05 -11.37 6.96
N THR A 94 -1.78 -10.95 6.85
CA THR A 94 -1.44 -9.60 6.40
C THR A 94 -2.08 -9.30 5.04
N ARG A 95 -2.92 -8.27 4.95
CA ARG A 95 -3.73 -8.04 3.75
C ARG A 95 -3.12 -6.97 2.84
N THR A 96 -3.38 -7.07 1.54
CA THR A 96 -3.17 -5.96 0.60
C THR A 96 -4.31 -5.95 -0.40
N LEU A 97 -5.01 -4.84 -0.47
CA LEU A 97 -6.12 -4.59 -1.39
C LEU A 97 -5.55 -4.25 -2.77
N VAL A 98 -6.10 -4.87 -3.82
CA VAL A 98 -5.71 -4.63 -5.21
C VAL A 98 -6.86 -3.93 -5.92
N TRP A 99 -6.75 -2.61 -6.09
CA TRP A 99 -7.72 -1.80 -6.81
C TRP A 99 -7.39 -1.76 -8.30
N ASP A 100 -8.35 -2.07 -9.16
CA ASP A 100 -8.29 -1.77 -10.59
C ASP A 100 -8.94 -0.40 -10.82
N LEU A 101 -8.10 0.56 -11.19
CA LEU A 101 -8.47 1.95 -11.47
C LEU A 101 -8.42 2.24 -12.97
N THR A 102 -8.83 1.27 -13.80
CA THR A 102 -9.05 1.48 -15.24
C THR A 102 -9.96 2.67 -15.51
N GLU A 103 -11.00 2.83 -14.70
CA GLU A 103 -11.87 4.02 -14.68
C GLU A 103 -11.77 4.66 -13.30
N LEU A 104 -11.24 5.89 -13.21
CA LEU A 104 -10.97 6.54 -11.92
C LEU A 104 -12.26 6.91 -11.15
N ASP A 105 -13.38 7.07 -11.85
CA ASP A 105 -14.69 7.35 -11.26
C ASP A 105 -15.53 6.10 -10.94
N ASP A 106 -15.02 4.89 -11.26
CA ASP A 106 -15.61 3.59 -10.86
C ASP A 106 -14.53 2.60 -10.36
N PRO A 107 -13.92 2.85 -9.18
CA PRO A 107 -12.88 1.98 -8.62
C PRO A 107 -13.39 0.57 -8.31
N ILE A 108 -12.68 -0.46 -8.77
CA ILE A 108 -13.04 -1.86 -8.52
C ILE A 108 -12.01 -2.51 -7.61
N LEU A 109 -12.44 -3.11 -6.50
CA LEU A 109 -11.59 -4.02 -5.72
C LEU A 109 -11.46 -5.34 -6.51
N ALA A 110 -10.36 -5.46 -7.26
CA ALA A 110 -10.15 -6.57 -8.18
C ALA A 110 -9.72 -7.85 -7.46
N ASN A 111 -8.92 -7.71 -6.41
CA ASN A 111 -8.45 -8.83 -5.60
C ASN A 111 -7.96 -8.39 -4.22
N GLU A 112 -7.65 -9.36 -3.37
CA GLU A 112 -6.98 -9.19 -2.09
C GLU A 112 -5.81 -10.19 -2.03
N TYR A 113 -4.61 -9.71 -1.75
CA TYR A 113 -3.50 -10.57 -1.37
C TYR A 113 -3.56 -10.80 0.14
N ILE A 114 -3.43 -12.07 0.57
CA ILE A 114 -3.33 -12.45 1.98
C ILE A 114 -1.97 -13.13 2.19
N GLY A 115 -1.15 -12.52 3.03
CA GLY A 115 0.19 -12.99 3.36
C GLY A 115 0.21 -14.25 4.23
N PRO A 116 1.35 -14.96 4.27
CA PRO A 116 1.48 -16.22 5.01
C PRO A 116 1.61 -16.04 6.53
N VAL A 117 1.65 -14.80 7.02
CA VAL A 117 1.85 -14.43 8.43
C VAL A 117 0.77 -13.43 8.86
N MET A 118 0.47 -13.41 10.15
CA MET A 118 -0.53 -12.51 10.74
C MET A 118 0.14 -11.25 11.30
N ALA A 119 0.82 -10.50 10.44
CA ALA A 119 1.48 -9.26 10.82
C ALA A 119 0.66 -8.06 10.34
N SER A 120 0.74 -6.93 11.03
CA SER A 120 0.16 -5.68 10.51
C SER A 120 0.98 -5.18 9.33
N ASP A 121 0.30 -4.98 8.20
CA ASP A 121 0.86 -4.23 7.10
C ASP A 121 1.14 -2.76 7.51
N HIS A 122 2.04 -2.07 6.81
CA HIS A 122 2.24 -0.65 7.08
C HIS A 122 2.53 0.15 5.81
N ASN A 123 3.70 0.01 5.20
CA ASN A 123 4.03 0.74 3.96
C ASN A 123 4.43 -0.19 2.84
N LEU A 124 3.88 0.03 1.64
CA LEU A 124 4.29 -0.62 0.41
C LEU A 124 4.75 0.38 -0.65
N TYR A 125 5.67 -0.06 -1.50
CA TYR A 125 6.12 0.69 -2.68
C TYR A 125 6.28 -0.26 -3.86
N VAL A 126 5.95 0.22 -5.06
CA VAL A 126 6.09 -0.53 -6.31
C VAL A 126 7.29 -0.03 -7.12
N VAL A 127 8.09 -0.96 -7.64
CA VAL A 127 9.17 -0.74 -8.61
C VAL A 127 9.12 -1.86 -9.64
N GLY A 128 8.83 -1.54 -10.91
CA GLY A 128 8.61 -2.52 -11.96
C GLY A 128 7.58 -3.58 -11.57
N ASP A 129 7.98 -4.85 -11.65
CA ASP A 129 7.14 -6.00 -11.31
C ASP A 129 7.26 -6.43 -9.84
N ARG A 130 7.70 -5.54 -8.95
CA ARG A 130 7.91 -5.84 -7.54
C ARG A 130 7.19 -4.85 -6.64
N MET A 131 6.58 -5.39 -5.58
CA MET A 131 6.05 -4.63 -4.47
C MET A 131 6.87 -4.95 -3.20
N TYR A 132 7.33 -3.91 -2.51
CA TYR A 132 8.14 -4.01 -1.30
C TYR A 132 7.33 -3.51 -0.12
N GLN A 133 7.00 -4.41 0.80
CA GLN A 133 6.15 -4.13 1.95
C GLN A 133 6.96 -4.11 3.24
N SER A 134 6.70 -3.10 4.05
CA SER A 134 7.19 -2.96 5.42
C SER A 134 6.05 -3.33 6.33
N ASN A 135 6.20 -4.45 7.04
CA ASN A 135 5.17 -4.97 7.92
C ASN A 135 5.71 -4.99 9.35
N TYR A 136 4.89 -4.53 10.29
CA TYR A 136 5.17 -4.72 11.70
C TYR A 136 5.20 -6.21 12.02
N GLY A 137 6.03 -6.61 12.97
CA GLY A 137 6.14 -7.99 13.44
C GLY A 137 6.72 -9.01 12.46
N SER A 138 6.87 -8.69 11.17
CA SER A 138 7.34 -9.65 10.16
C SER A 138 8.35 -9.11 9.15
N GLY A 139 8.72 -7.83 9.23
CA GLY A 139 9.85 -7.23 8.52
C GLY A 139 9.54 -6.84 7.07
N LEU A 140 10.54 -6.97 6.20
CA LEU A 140 10.43 -6.65 4.78
C LEU A 140 9.86 -7.85 4.02
N ARG A 141 8.76 -7.64 3.27
CA ARG A 141 8.19 -8.62 2.33
C ARG A 141 8.34 -8.11 0.90
N VAL A 142 8.56 -9.02 -0.03
CA VAL A 142 8.69 -8.70 -1.46
C VAL A 142 7.75 -9.58 -2.25
N LEU A 143 6.82 -8.96 -2.96
CA LEU A 143 5.85 -9.62 -3.81
C LEU A 143 6.21 -9.41 -5.29
N ASP A 144 5.99 -10.43 -6.10
CA ASP A 144 5.94 -10.33 -7.54
C ASP A 144 4.52 -9.93 -7.96
N ILE A 145 4.44 -8.91 -8.81
CA ILE A 145 3.21 -8.34 -9.36
C ILE A 145 3.27 -8.26 -10.89
N SER A 146 4.00 -9.17 -11.54
CA SER A 146 4.02 -9.27 -13.00
C SER A 146 2.62 -9.59 -13.57
N ASP A 147 1.82 -10.33 -12.81
CA ASP A 147 0.36 -10.32 -12.89
C ASP A 147 -0.18 -9.34 -11.84
N ARG A 148 -0.53 -8.12 -12.28
CA ARG A 148 -0.88 -7.01 -11.40
C ARG A 148 -2.05 -7.30 -10.47
N ALA A 149 -3.00 -8.14 -10.92
CA ALA A 149 -4.19 -8.51 -10.16
C ALA A 149 -3.94 -9.66 -9.16
N ASN A 150 -2.82 -10.39 -9.28
CA ASN A 150 -2.52 -11.58 -8.48
C ASN A 150 -1.11 -11.51 -7.86
N PRO A 151 -0.88 -10.63 -6.88
CA PRO A 151 0.39 -10.57 -6.16
C PRO A 151 0.74 -11.89 -5.46
N HIS A 152 2.02 -12.23 -5.38
CA HIS A 152 2.49 -13.36 -4.57
C HIS A 152 3.89 -13.10 -3.99
N GLU A 153 4.13 -13.55 -2.75
CA GLU A 153 5.44 -13.38 -2.09
C GLU A 153 6.55 -14.17 -2.80
N VAL A 154 7.68 -13.52 -3.05
CA VAL A 154 8.89 -14.12 -3.66
C VAL A 154 10.13 -14.01 -2.78
N ALA A 155 10.14 -13.12 -1.78
CA ALA A 155 11.21 -13.02 -0.79
C ALA A 155 10.72 -12.33 0.49
N PHE A 156 11.41 -12.57 1.60
CA PHE A 156 11.19 -11.85 2.85
C PHE A 156 12.49 -11.73 3.67
N PHE A 157 12.51 -10.77 4.58
CA PHE A 157 13.47 -10.69 5.66
C PHE A 157 12.76 -10.28 6.95
N ASP A 158 12.76 -11.20 7.90
CA ASP A 158 12.18 -10.95 9.22
C ASP A 158 13.15 -10.14 10.08
N SER A 159 12.85 -8.85 10.24
CA SER A 159 13.58 -7.95 11.13
C SER A 159 13.02 -7.96 12.56
N ALA A 160 12.01 -8.78 12.86
CA ALA A 160 11.33 -8.86 14.15
C ALA A 160 11.16 -10.31 14.67
N PRO A 161 12.20 -11.16 14.65
CA PRO A 161 12.06 -12.61 14.89
C PRO A 161 11.60 -12.98 16.31
N TYR A 162 11.58 -12.02 17.23
CA TYR A 162 11.10 -12.20 18.60
C TYR A 162 9.63 -11.81 18.82
N ASN A 163 8.96 -11.29 17.78
CA ASN A 163 7.54 -10.89 17.85
C ASN A 163 6.57 -12.02 17.54
N ASN A 164 7.06 -13.23 17.23
CA ASN A 164 6.27 -14.39 16.82
C ASN A 164 5.27 -14.15 15.66
N ASN A 165 5.45 -13.07 14.88
CA ASN A 165 4.49 -12.58 13.89
C ASN A 165 3.10 -12.24 14.46
N ASP A 166 3.01 -11.71 15.68
CA ASP A 166 1.77 -11.17 16.22
C ASP A 166 1.50 -9.75 15.63
N PRO A 167 0.25 -9.41 15.25
CA PRO A 167 -0.06 -8.11 14.64
C PRO A 167 -0.11 -7.00 15.70
N GLY A 168 0.12 -5.74 15.29
CA GLY A 168 0.18 -4.59 16.18
C GLY A 168 0.73 -3.31 15.53
N HIS A 169 0.96 -2.26 16.32
CA HIS A 169 1.24 -0.90 15.84
C HIS A 169 2.56 -0.31 16.36
N SER A 170 3.30 0.31 15.44
CA SER A 170 4.30 1.39 15.54
C SER A 170 5.30 1.44 16.71
N SER A 171 4.86 1.46 17.98
CA SER A 171 5.73 1.64 19.15
C SER A 171 5.69 0.48 20.15
N GLY A 172 4.67 -0.38 20.06
CA GLY A 172 4.57 -1.63 20.81
C GLY A 172 5.29 -2.79 20.10
N GLU A 173 5.21 -2.80 18.77
CA GLU A 173 5.75 -3.87 17.92
C GLU A 173 7.13 -3.54 17.33
N SER A 174 7.96 -4.57 17.20
CA SER A 174 9.15 -4.61 16.34
C SER A 174 8.77 -4.72 14.86
N GLY A 175 9.73 -4.65 13.93
CA GLY A 175 9.47 -4.90 12.50
C GLY A 175 9.56 -3.65 11.64
N ALA A 176 9.37 -3.81 10.33
CA ALA A 176 9.69 -2.78 9.37
C ALA A 176 8.61 -1.68 9.35
N TRP A 177 9.04 -0.42 9.53
CA TRP A 177 8.16 0.76 9.45
C TRP A 177 8.03 1.24 8.00
N SER A 178 9.16 1.44 7.31
CA SER A 178 9.14 1.90 5.91
C SER A 178 10.41 1.44 5.20
N ASN A 179 10.32 1.32 3.88
CA ASN A 179 11.39 0.91 3.00
C ASN A 179 11.60 1.92 1.86
N TYR A 180 12.76 1.87 1.24
CA TYR A 180 13.14 2.66 0.08
C TYR A 180 13.77 1.70 -0.95
N PRO A 181 13.00 1.26 -1.96
CA PRO A 181 13.44 0.28 -2.95
C PRO A 181 13.89 0.89 -4.28
N PHE A 182 14.02 2.22 -4.36
CA PHE A 182 14.25 2.94 -5.63
C PHE A 182 15.72 3.03 -6.06
N PHE A 183 16.60 2.19 -5.50
CA PHE A 183 17.99 2.12 -5.94
C PHE A 183 18.13 1.21 -7.16
N GLU A 184 19.05 1.58 -8.06
CA GLU A 184 19.48 0.69 -9.13
C GLU A 184 20.03 -0.63 -8.55
N ASP A 185 19.95 -1.72 -9.33
CA ASP A 185 20.43 -3.06 -8.97
C ASP A 185 19.68 -3.81 -7.84
N GLY A 186 18.46 -3.40 -7.48
CA GLY A 186 17.60 -4.12 -6.53
C GLY A 186 18.01 -3.95 -5.06
N LEU A 187 18.71 -2.86 -4.74
CA LEU A 187 19.03 -2.50 -3.37
C LEU A 187 17.80 -1.88 -2.67
N VAL A 188 17.52 -2.33 -1.45
CA VAL A 188 16.43 -1.84 -0.61
C VAL A 188 17.01 -1.45 0.73
N ILE A 189 16.67 -0.25 1.20
CA ILE A 189 16.95 0.19 2.56
C ILE A 189 15.64 0.22 3.33
N PHE A 190 15.59 -0.29 4.55
CA PHE A 190 14.40 -0.15 5.39
C PHE A 190 14.77 0.04 6.85
N THR A 191 13.87 0.69 7.59
CA THR A 191 14.00 0.87 9.04
C THR A 191 13.04 -0.04 9.77
N SER A 192 13.55 -0.71 10.80
CA SER A 192 12.78 -1.51 11.74
C SER A 192 12.63 -0.75 13.06
N VAL A 193 11.44 -0.74 13.64
CA VAL A 193 11.11 0.08 14.82
C VAL A 193 12.13 -0.07 15.94
N ARG A 194 12.49 -1.32 16.28
CA ARG A 194 13.36 -1.64 17.43
C ARG A 194 14.73 -2.17 17.01
N GLU A 195 14.88 -2.61 15.76
CA GLU A 195 16.07 -3.31 15.28
C GLU A 195 17.00 -2.45 14.42
N GLY A 196 16.56 -1.24 14.06
CA GLY A 196 17.39 -0.24 13.40
C GLY A 196 17.33 -0.26 11.87
N LEU A 197 18.45 0.08 11.22
CA LEU A 197 18.54 0.25 9.78
C LEU A 197 19.09 -1.01 9.09
N PHE A 198 18.42 -1.45 8.05
CA PHE A 198 18.82 -2.58 7.22
C PHE A 198 19.08 -2.13 5.78
N ILE A 199 20.09 -2.73 5.17
CA ILE A 199 20.43 -2.52 3.76
C ILE A 199 20.52 -3.91 3.13
N MET A 200 19.67 -4.16 2.14
CA MET A 200 19.49 -5.47 1.52
C MET A 200 19.55 -5.38 0.01
N LYS A 201 19.97 -6.46 -0.64
CA LYS A 201 19.84 -6.60 -2.10
C LYS A 201 18.89 -7.74 -2.40
N VAL A 202 17.77 -7.42 -3.05
CA VAL A 202 16.81 -8.41 -3.52
C VAL A 202 17.30 -8.91 -4.87
N SER A 203 17.75 -10.15 -4.90
CA SER A 203 18.25 -10.77 -6.13
C SER A 203 17.11 -11.49 -6.85
N PRO A 204 17.08 -11.48 -8.20
CA PRO A 204 16.16 -12.33 -8.94
C PRO A 204 16.35 -13.80 -8.53
N PRO A 205 15.29 -14.63 -8.55
CA PRO A 205 15.45 -16.05 -8.35
C PRO A 205 16.47 -16.60 -9.36
N PRO A 206 17.31 -17.58 -8.98
CA PRO A 206 18.22 -18.22 -9.91
C PRO A 206 17.44 -18.73 -11.13
N VAL A 207 17.89 -18.42 -12.34
CA VAL A 207 17.32 -18.99 -13.55
C VAL A 207 17.53 -20.50 -13.51
N SER A 208 16.44 -21.28 -13.54
CA SER A 208 16.47 -22.74 -13.57
C SER A 208 16.75 -23.30 -14.95
#